data_AF-A0A2D3WE78-F1
#
_entry.id   AF-A0A2D3WE78-F1
#
_cell.length_a   1.000
_cell.length_b   1.000
_cell.length_c   1.000
_cell.angle_alpha   90.00
_cell.angle_beta   90.00
_cell.angle_gamma   90.00
#
_symmetry.space_group_name_H-M   'P 1'
#
loop_
_entity.id
_entity.type
_entity.pdbx_description
1 polymer ?
#
loop_
_entity_poly.entity_id
_entity_poly.type
_entity_poly.pdbx_seq_one_letter_code
_entity_poly.pdbx_strand_id
1 'polypeptide(L)'
;MQGWMSIDDYAQMTNMERSDVEALIVRGKLTTLIEDGEVIIDPGQGMEGLVPATMQELSASHADITLGASFVEKTIGTIINLHEKVLVAKEETIESIKNENEFLKDALSSLQELYEEDRNTIATLTEQLKLSQQEVEFMRRKYKLMWGKVIDDHAAQ
;
A
#
# COMPACT_ATOMS: atom_id res chain seq x y z
N MET A 1 4.41 -14.22 8.95
CA MET A 1 5.69 -13.61 9.36
C MET A 1 5.51 -13.10 10.77
N GLN A 2 6.01 -13.87 11.74
CA GLN A 2 6.00 -13.53 13.17
C GLN A 2 7.05 -12.44 13.39
N GLY A 3 6.59 -11.21 13.61
CA GLY A 3 7.45 -10.07 13.83
C GLY A 3 7.80 -9.97 15.31
N TRP A 4 8.98 -10.47 15.67
CA TRP A 4 9.60 -10.12 16.94
C TRP A 4 9.82 -8.60 16.97
N MET A 5 9.45 -7.94 18.06
CA MET A 5 9.55 -6.48 18.21
C MET A 5 10.27 -6.08 19.50
N SER A 6 10.88 -4.89 19.49
CA SER A 6 11.57 -4.38 20.67
C SER A 6 10.58 -4.06 21.80
N ILE A 7 11.09 -3.96 23.04
CA ILE A 7 10.28 -3.55 24.20
C ILE A 7 9.61 -2.18 23.95
N ASP A 8 10.34 -1.25 23.33
CA ASP A 8 9.85 0.11 23.08
C ASP A 8 8.73 0.11 22.02
N ASP A 9 8.86 -0.71 20.98
CA ASP A 9 7.81 -0.86 19.96
C ASP A 9 6.56 -1.52 20.55
N TYR A 10 6.74 -2.51 21.42
CA TYR A 10 5.64 -3.17 22.13
C TYR A 10 4.93 -2.22 23.10
N ALA A 11 5.69 -1.39 23.82
CA ALA A 11 5.17 -0.37 24.73
C ALA A 11 4.32 0.68 23.99
N GLN A 12 4.79 1.14 22.83
CA GLN A 12 4.03 2.07 21.99
C GLN A 12 2.75 1.43 21.43
N MET A 13 2.83 0.19 20.97
CA MET A 13 1.69 -0.56 20.45
C MET A 13 0.61 -0.81 21.51
N THR A 14 1.01 -1.11 22.75
CA THR A 14 0.10 -1.42 23.86
C THR A 14 -0.28 -0.19 24.69
N ASN A 15 0.33 0.97 24.40
CA ASN A 15 0.22 2.21 25.17
C ASN A 15 0.49 1.99 26.67
N MET A 16 1.50 1.17 26.97
CA MET A 16 1.97 0.87 28.32
C MET A 16 3.35 1.51 28.53
N GLU A 17 3.69 1.87 29.78
CA GLU A 17 5.06 2.30 30.04
C GLU A 17 6.02 1.12 29.94
N ARG A 18 7.26 1.41 29.52
CA ARG A 18 8.35 0.43 29.44
C ARG A 18 8.52 -0.37 30.74
N SER A 19 8.37 0.31 31.88
CA SER A 19 8.44 -0.32 33.21
C SER A 19 7.36 -1.39 33.42
N ASP A 20 6.16 -1.20 32.88
CA ASP A 20 5.07 -2.16 33.00
C ASP A 20 5.28 -3.36 32.07
N VAL A 21 5.83 -3.12 30.88
CA VAL A 21 6.22 -4.19 29.94
C VAL A 21 7.33 -5.05 30.55
N GLU A 22 8.35 -4.43 31.16
CA GLU A 22 9.41 -5.15 31.88
C GLU A 22 8.85 -5.95 33.06
N ALA A 23 7.87 -5.41 33.80
CA ALA A 23 7.19 -6.16 34.85
C ALA A 23 6.42 -7.38 34.31
N LEU A 24 5.85 -7.29 33.10
CA LEU A 24 5.17 -8.41 32.43
C LEU A 24 6.15 -9.49 31.93
N ILE A 25 7.36 -9.10 31.52
CA ILE A 25 8.46 -10.02 31.19
C ILE A 25 8.89 -10.77 32.44
N VAL A 26 9.14 -10.06 33.55
CA VAL A 26 9.53 -10.66 34.84
C VAL A 26 8.44 -11.58 35.39
N ARG A 27 7.16 -11.25 35.17
CA ARG A 27 6.01 -12.10 35.52
C ARG A 27 5.83 -13.32 34.60
N GLY A 28 6.65 -13.46 33.55
CA GLY A 28 6.62 -14.58 32.61
C GLY A 28 5.38 -14.62 31.71
N LYS A 29 4.66 -13.49 31.58
CA LYS A 29 3.44 -13.39 30.75
C LYS A 29 3.74 -13.07 29.28
N LEU A 30 4.97 -12.71 28.96
CA LEU A 30 5.42 -12.40 27.60
C LEU A 30 6.51 -13.37 27.18
N THR A 31 6.36 -13.94 25.98
CA THR A 31 7.40 -14.75 25.35
C THR A 31 8.51 -13.82 24.88
N THR A 32 9.66 -13.91 25.53
CA THR A 32 10.84 -13.11 25.22
C THR A 32 11.96 -13.97 24.69
N LEU A 33 12.70 -13.44 23.72
CA LEU A 33 13.91 -14.04 23.16
C LEU A 33 15.05 -13.03 23.31
N ILE A 34 16.25 -13.50 23.67
CA ILE A 34 17.44 -12.67 23.75
C ILE A 34 18.31 -12.97 22.53
N GLU A 35 18.37 -12.03 21.60
CA GLU A 35 19.28 -12.06 20.45
C GLU A 35 20.22 -10.84 20.54
N ASP A 36 21.53 -11.09 20.40
CA ASP A 36 22.59 -10.06 20.46
C ASP A 36 22.57 -9.11 21.67
N GLY A 37 22.04 -9.57 22.82
CA GLY A 37 21.98 -8.80 24.06
C GLY A 37 20.76 -7.88 24.18
N GLU A 38 19.84 -7.90 23.22
CA GLU A 38 18.58 -7.18 23.24
C GLU A 38 17.40 -8.15 23.45
N VAL A 39 16.44 -7.73 24.29
CA VAL A 39 15.25 -8.52 24.61
C VAL A 39 14.16 -8.19 23.59
N ILE A 40 13.75 -9.19 22.83
CA ILE A 40 12.76 -9.07 21.77
C ILE A 40 11.49 -9.84 22.16
N ILE A 41 10.31 -9.26 21.89
CA ILE A 41 9.00 -9.75 22.35
C ILE A 41 8.19 -10.27 21.15
N ASP A 42 7.54 -11.43 21.31
CA ASP A 42 6.52 -11.92 20.36
C ASP A 42 5.13 -11.32 20.69
N PRO A 43 4.56 -10.45 19.85
CA PRO A 43 3.24 -9.86 20.06
C PRO A 43 2.09 -10.87 19.94
N GLY A 44 2.32 -12.03 19.31
CA GLY A 44 1.27 -13.01 19.00
C GLY A 44 0.68 -13.72 20.22
N GLN A 45 1.40 -13.78 21.33
CA GLN A 45 0.98 -14.44 22.58
C GLN A 45 0.47 -13.45 23.64
N GLY A 46 0.61 -12.13 23.44
CA GLY A 46 0.28 -11.11 24.44
C GLY A 46 -1.16 -10.59 24.41
N MET A 47 -1.95 -10.89 23.37
CA MET A 47 -3.33 -10.40 23.23
C MET A 47 -4.30 -11.03 24.26
N GLU A 48 -3.98 -12.19 24.83
CA GLU A 48 -4.75 -12.78 25.96
C GLU A 48 -4.57 -11.97 27.26
N GLY A 49 -3.50 -11.18 27.38
CA GLY A 49 -3.19 -10.35 28.54
C GLY A 49 -3.80 -8.95 28.54
N LEU A 50 -4.48 -8.56 27.46
CA LEU A 50 -5.17 -7.26 27.33
C LEU A 50 -6.48 -7.18 28.12
N VAL A 51 -6.83 -8.24 28.86
CA VAL A 51 -7.81 -8.14 29.94
C VAL A 51 -7.17 -7.27 31.02
N PRO A 52 -7.69 -6.06 31.31
CA PRO A 52 -7.06 -5.13 32.24
C PRO A 52 -6.73 -5.84 33.56
N ALA A 53 -5.55 -5.63 34.14
CA ALA A 53 -5.20 -6.24 35.43
C ALA A 53 -6.23 -5.95 36.54
N THR A 54 -6.98 -4.85 36.41
CA THR A 54 -8.15 -4.50 37.24
C THR A 54 -9.29 -5.52 37.14
N MET A 55 -9.53 -6.17 36.00
CA MET A 55 -10.51 -7.25 35.87
C MET A 55 -10.08 -8.51 36.65
N GLN A 56 -8.78 -8.77 36.74
CA GLN A 56 -8.24 -9.96 37.42
C GLN A 56 -8.21 -9.78 38.94
N GLU A 57 -7.91 -8.57 39.43
CA GLU A 57 -7.99 -8.23 40.86
C GLU A 57 -9.43 -8.20 41.39
N LEU A 58 -10.41 -7.71 40.61
CA LEU A 58 -11.81 -7.61 41.03
C LEU A 58 -12.54 -8.96 41.01
N SER A 59 -12.08 -9.91 40.20
CA SER A 59 -12.61 -11.28 40.16
C SER A 59 -12.19 -12.10 41.40
N ALA A 60 -11.10 -11.72 42.06
CA ALA A 60 -10.59 -12.38 43.27
C ALA A 60 -11.30 -11.93 44.56
N SER A 61 -11.93 -10.76 44.57
CA SER A 61 -12.74 -10.27 45.69
C SER A 61 -14.18 -10.78 45.60
N HIS A 62 -14.46 -11.90 46.25
CA HIS A 62 -15.80 -12.52 46.36
C HIS A 62 -16.72 -11.77 47.35
N ALA A 63 -16.78 -10.43 47.27
CA ALA A 63 -17.62 -9.61 48.12
C ALA A 63 -18.58 -8.76 47.27
N ASP A 64 -19.87 -8.86 47.59
CA ASP A 64 -21.01 -8.09 47.11
C ASP A 64 -21.61 -8.37 45.71
N ILE A 65 -22.84 -8.91 45.74
CA ILE A 65 -23.74 -9.18 44.60
C ILE A 65 -24.06 -7.90 43.80
N THR A 66 -23.93 -6.73 44.42
CA THR A 66 -24.04 -5.40 43.79
C THR A 66 -22.84 -5.04 42.91
N LEU A 67 -21.65 -5.57 43.17
CA LEU A 67 -20.45 -5.35 42.34
C LEU A 67 -20.52 -6.14 41.02
N GLY A 68 -21.18 -7.31 41.02
CA GLY A 68 -21.37 -8.15 39.84
C GLY A 68 -22.17 -7.46 38.72
N ALA A 69 -23.20 -6.68 39.07
CA ALA A 69 -23.97 -5.92 38.09
C ALA A 69 -23.14 -4.80 37.44
N SER A 70 -22.36 -4.05 38.23
CA SER A 70 -21.48 -2.99 37.70
C SER A 70 -20.32 -3.56 36.87
N PHE A 71 -19.85 -4.76 37.21
CA PHE A 71 -18.82 -5.47 36.44
C PHE A 71 -19.35 -5.93 35.08
N VAL A 72 -20.55 -6.51 35.03
CA VAL A 72 -21.20 -6.90 33.78
C VAL A 72 -21.45 -5.68 32.90
N GLU A 73 -21.93 -4.57 33.47
CA GLU A 73 -22.16 -3.33 32.74
C GLU A 73 -20.87 -2.74 32.14
N LYS A 74 -19.77 -2.69 32.92
CA LYS A 74 -18.45 -2.25 32.42
C LYS A 74 -17.88 -3.19 31.36
N THR A 75 -18.08 -4.49 31.51
CA THR A 75 -17.62 -5.50 30.54
C THR A 75 -18.37 -5.37 29.23
N ILE A 76 -19.72 -5.26 29.28
CA ILE A 76 -20.56 -5.03 28.11
C ILE A 76 -20.20 -3.70 27.44
N GLY A 77 -20.01 -2.63 28.23
CA GLY A 77 -19.59 -1.33 27.71
C GLY A 77 -18.24 -1.38 27.00
N THR A 78 -17.30 -2.16 27.53
CA THR A 78 -15.98 -2.36 26.90
C THR A 78 -16.10 -3.15 25.60
N ILE A 79 -16.91 -4.21 25.57
CA ILE A 79 -17.18 -5.01 24.37
C ILE A 79 -17.81 -4.15 23.26
N ILE A 80 -18.78 -3.31 23.61
CA ILE A 80 -19.45 -2.40 22.67
C ILE A 80 -18.45 -1.40 22.12
N ASN A 81 -17.64 -0.76 22.97
CA ASN A 81 -16.62 0.20 22.55
C ASN A 81 -15.59 -0.46 21.61
N LEU A 82 -15.17 -1.69 21.90
CA LEU A 82 -14.28 -2.43 21.01
C LEU A 82 -14.94 -2.73 19.65
N HIS A 83 -16.20 -3.17 19.64
CA HIS A 83 -16.94 -3.41 18.41
C HIS A 83 -17.11 -2.14 17.58
N GLU A 84 -17.40 -1.01 18.23
CA GLU A 84 -17.52 0.30 17.58
C GLU A 84 -16.19 0.69 16.93
N LYS A 85 -15.07 0.57 17.64
CA LYS A 85 -13.74 0.83 17.06
C LYS A 85 -13.40 -0.08 15.87
N VAL A 86 -13.75 -1.36 15.96
CA VAL A 86 -13.54 -2.32 14.86
C VAL A 86 -14.41 -1.97 13.65
N LEU A 87 -15.65 -1.52 13.87
CA LEU A 87 -16.54 -1.06 12.81
C LEU A 87 -15.99 0.19 12.12
N VAL A 88 -15.56 1.19 12.89
CA VAL A 88 -14.97 2.42 12.35
C VAL A 88 -13.72 2.12 11.53
N ALA A 89 -12.80 1.30 12.06
CA ALA A 89 -11.59 0.93 11.33
C ALA A 89 -11.89 0.18 10.02
N LYS A 90 -12.93 -0.67 10.01
CA LYS A 90 -13.38 -1.35 8.79
C LYS A 90 -13.95 -0.36 7.77
N GLU A 91 -14.79 0.58 8.21
CA GLU A 91 -15.37 1.58 7.32
C GLU A 91 -14.28 2.46 6.71
N GLU A 92 -13.32 2.93 7.50
CA GLU A 92 -12.17 3.71 7.02
C GLU A 92 -11.33 2.91 6.02
N THR A 93 -11.12 1.61 6.27
CA THR A 93 -10.41 0.73 5.33
C THR A 93 -11.18 0.57 4.03
N ILE A 94 -12.51 0.39 4.10
CA ILE A 94 -13.38 0.25 2.91
C ILE A 94 -13.36 1.55 2.11
N GLU A 95 -13.47 2.69 2.76
CA GLU A 95 -13.40 4.01 2.12
C GLU A 95 -12.05 4.23 1.44
N SER A 96 -10.94 3.92 2.14
CA SER A 96 -9.60 3.98 1.55
C SER A 96 -9.48 3.12 0.30
N ILE A 97 -9.93 1.86 0.35
CA ILE A 97 -9.89 0.94 -0.80
C ILE A 97 -10.77 1.45 -1.95
N LYS A 98 -11.92 2.04 -1.63
CA LYS A 98 -12.83 2.59 -2.65
C LYS A 98 -12.20 3.78 -3.35
N ASN A 99 -11.60 4.70 -2.60
CA ASN A 99 -10.90 5.86 -3.13
C ASN A 99 -9.69 5.44 -4.00
N GLU A 100 -8.94 4.44 -3.57
CA GLU A 100 -7.84 3.88 -4.36
C GLU A 100 -8.35 3.26 -5.67
N ASN A 101 -9.46 2.51 -5.63
CA ASN A 101 -10.06 1.94 -6.85
C ASN A 101 -10.56 3.02 -7.81
N GLU A 102 -11.12 4.12 -7.31
CA GLU A 102 -11.55 5.24 -8.13
C GLU A 102 -10.34 5.92 -8.78
N PHE A 103 -9.30 6.21 -8.01
CA PHE A 103 -8.04 6.73 -8.52
C PHE A 103 -7.42 5.85 -9.62
N LEU A 104 -7.41 4.53 -9.42
CA LEU A 104 -6.89 3.58 -10.42
C LEU A 104 -7.72 3.57 -11.70
N LYS A 105 -9.05 3.73 -11.61
CA LYS A 105 -9.92 3.83 -12.78
C LYS A 105 -9.66 5.11 -13.56
N ASP A 106 -9.50 6.23 -12.88
CA ASP A 106 -9.20 7.51 -13.51
C ASP A 106 -7.83 7.49 -14.18
N ALA A 107 -6.82 6.94 -13.49
CA ALA A 107 -5.49 6.73 -14.06
C ALA A 107 -5.54 5.83 -15.29
N LEU A 108 -6.34 4.76 -15.27
CA LEU A 108 -6.51 3.87 -16.42
C LEU A 108 -7.18 4.60 -17.60
N SER A 109 -8.20 5.41 -17.35
CA SER A 109 -8.88 6.20 -18.38
C SER A 109 -7.92 7.20 -19.03
N SER A 110 -7.17 7.94 -18.22
CA SER A 110 -6.17 8.90 -18.72
C SER A 110 -5.08 8.21 -19.54
N LEU A 111 -4.65 7.03 -19.11
CA LEU A 111 -3.66 6.24 -19.85
C LEU A 111 -4.24 5.75 -21.18
N GLN A 112 -5.51 5.33 -21.23
CA GLN A 112 -6.16 4.96 -22.48
C GLN A 112 -6.23 6.13 -23.47
N GLU A 113 -6.58 7.33 -23.01
CA GLU A 113 -6.57 8.54 -23.84
C GLU A 113 -5.19 8.83 -24.43
N LEU A 114 -4.15 8.75 -23.60
CA LEU A 114 -2.75 8.92 -24.04
C LEU A 114 -2.37 7.87 -25.10
N TYR A 115 -2.76 6.61 -24.89
CA TYR A 115 -2.49 5.53 -25.85
C TYR A 115 -3.20 5.75 -27.19
N GLU A 116 -4.41 6.30 -27.20
CA GLU A 116 -5.12 6.67 -28.43
C GLU A 116 -4.42 7.82 -29.15
N GLU A 117 -3.98 8.85 -28.41
CA GLU A 117 -3.22 9.96 -28.96
C GLU A 117 -1.88 9.52 -29.56
N ASP A 118 -1.14 8.67 -28.86
CA ASP A 118 0.11 8.08 -29.36
C ASP A 118 -0.13 7.26 -30.63
N ARG A 119 -1.21 6.48 -30.67
CA ARG A 119 -1.57 5.70 -31.87
C ARG A 119 -1.84 6.61 -33.07
N ASN A 120 -2.55 7.72 -32.87
CA ASN A 120 -2.80 8.70 -33.91
C ASN A 120 -1.50 9.38 -34.36
N THR A 121 -0.62 9.72 -33.41
CA THR A 121 0.69 10.30 -33.69
C THR A 121 1.55 9.34 -34.52
N ILE A 122 1.61 8.05 -34.15
CA ILE A 122 2.33 7.02 -34.92
C ILE A 122 1.76 6.90 -36.33
N ALA A 123 0.43 6.92 -36.50
CA ALA A 123 -0.19 6.84 -37.81
C ALA A 123 0.21 8.03 -38.70
N THR A 124 0.16 9.26 -38.18
CA THR A 124 0.57 10.46 -38.92
C THR A 124 2.05 10.46 -39.27
N LEU A 125 2.94 10.09 -38.34
CA LEU A 125 4.37 9.98 -38.60
C LEU A 125 4.68 8.90 -39.65
N THR A 126 3.97 7.78 -39.62
CA THR A 126 4.12 6.71 -40.62
C THR A 126 3.72 7.20 -42.02
N GLU A 127 2.64 7.98 -42.12
CA GLU A 127 2.21 8.58 -43.38
C GLU A 127 3.22 9.60 -43.90
N GLN A 128 3.70 10.50 -43.03
CA GLN A 128 4.74 11.47 -43.40
C GLN A 128 6.03 10.80 -43.85
N LEU A 129 6.46 9.73 -43.17
CA LEU A 129 7.63 8.95 -43.56
C LEU A 129 7.45 8.35 -44.96
N LYS A 130 6.27 7.79 -45.24
CA LYS A 130 5.94 7.22 -46.56
C LYS A 130 5.98 8.28 -47.66
N LEU A 131 5.41 9.46 -47.43
CA LEU A 131 5.44 10.57 -48.38
C LEU A 131 6.88 11.03 -48.65
N SER A 132 7.68 11.20 -47.58
CA SER A 132 9.08 11.57 -47.71
C SER A 132 9.90 10.53 -48.51
N GLN A 133 9.65 9.24 -48.30
CA GLN A 133 10.28 8.17 -49.10
C GLN A 133 9.91 8.29 -50.59
N GLN A 134 8.63 8.55 -50.89
CA GLN A 134 8.19 8.74 -52.27
C GLN A 134 8.81 9.97 -52.93
N GLU A 135 8.95 11.09 -52.21
CA GLU A 135 9.62 12.29 -52.69
C GLU A 135 11.10 12.03 -52.99
N VAL A 136 11.80 11.31 -52.11
CA VAL A 136 13.20 10.93 -52.33
C VAL A 136 13.36 10.04 -53.56
N GLU A 137 12.48 9.06 -53.76
CA GLU A 137 12.49 8.25 -54.97
C GLU A 137 12.22 9.08 -56.23
N PHE A 138 11.25 9.99 -56.17
CA PHE A 138 10.92 10.88 -57.28
C PHE A 138 12.12 11.77 -57.65
N MET A 139 12.78 12.37 -56.66
CA MET A 139 13.99 13.16 -56.86
C MET A 139 15.12 12.34 -57.49
N ARG A 140 15.35 11.10 -57.02
CA ARG A 140 16.34 10.19 -57.62
C ARG A 140 16.05 9.91 -59.09
N ARG A 141 14.78 9.63 -59.44
CA ARG A 141 14.37 9.40 -60.83
C ARG A 141 14.57 10.66 -61.69
N LYS A 142 14.16 11.82 -61.18
CA LYS A 142 14.32 13.12 -61.88
C LYS A 142 15.80 13.44 -62.11
N TYR A 143 16.65 13.26 -61.09
CA TYR A 143 18.09 13.46 -61.21
C TYR A 143 18.70 12.56 -62.28
N LYS A 144 18.35 11.26 -62.28
CA LYS A 144 18.83 10.31 -63.29
C LYS A 144 18.44 10.71 -64.71
N LEU A 145 17.20 11.18 -64.92
CA LEU A 145 16.73 11.66 -66.22
C LEU A 145 17.45 12.93 -66.66
N MET A 146 17.61 13.91 -65.77
CA MET A 146 18.32 15.16 -66.10
C MET A 146 19.78 14.89 -66.43
N TRP A 147 20.45 14.02 -65.66
CA TRP A 147 21.83 13.66 -65.93
C TRP A 147 22.00 12.90 -67.25
N GLY A 148 21.06 12.00 -67.59
CA GLY A 148 21.04 11.33 -68.90
C GLY A 148 20.95 12.33 -70.05
N LYS A 149 20.02 13.30 -69.97
CA LYS A 149 19.89 14.36 -71.00
C LYS A 149 21.15 15.19 -71.15
N VAL A 150 21.80 15.57 -70.04
CA VAL A 150 23.05 16.35 -70.09
C VAL A 150 24.16 15.58 -70.79
N ILE A 151 24.26 14.26 -70.56
CA ILE A 151 25.23 13.41 -71.28
C ILE A 151 24.90 13.35 -72.77
N ASP A 152 23.62 13.15 -73.13
CA ASP A 152 23.19 13.08 -74.53
C ASP A 152 23.45 14.40 -75.28
N ASP A 153 23.16 15.54 -74.63
CA ASP A 153 23.41 16.87 -75.18
C ASP A 153 24.92 17.14 -75.36
N HIS A 154 25.77 16.68 -74.43
CA HIS A 154 27.23 16.77 -74.57
C HIS A 154 27.81 15.82 -75.61
N ALA A 155 27.20 14.64 -75.82
CA ALA A 155 27.63 13.70 -76.85
C ALA A 155 27.21 14.14 -78.28
N ALA A 156 26.24 15.05 -78.39
CA ALA A 156 25.75 15.60 -79.64
C ALA A 156 26.47 16.90 -80.09
N GLN A 157 27.37 17.44 -79.27
CA GLN A 157 28.28 18.56 -79.60
C GLN A 157 29.61 18.05 -80.13
#